data_AF-A0A0P7AG59-F1
#
_entry.id   AF-A0A0P7AG59-F1
#
_cell.length_a   1.000
_cell.length_b   1.000
_cell.length_c   1.000
_cell.angle_alpha   90.00
_cell.angle_beta   90.00
_cell.angle_gamma   90.00
#
_symmetry.space_group_name_H-M   'P 1'
#
loop_
_entity.id
_entity.type
_entity.pdbx_description
1 polymer ?
#
loop_
_entity_poly.entity_id
_entity_poly.type
_entity_poly.pdbx_seq_one_letter_code
_entity_poly.pdbx_strand_id
1 'polypeptide(L)'
;MPSISRAILIALLPFVTAGPVIRQFGSSSGFGSSTQNGLDGDCKAVTVIFARGTTETGNVGTSAGPPFFEALATKLGDGKLAVQGVEYAADVAGIMQGGDKAGTEKMASLVQQAMTKCPDTHVVVSGYSQGAMLVHNAAKSLSADVTGKIAASVTFGDPYQKQAVQGVSADRTKVFCHSGDSVCLGTGIITAAHLTYSQDAEAAAAFVVTAIGN
;
A
#
# COMPACT_ATOMS: atom_id res chain seq x y z
N MET A 1 -87.01 -2.60 24.82
CA MET A 1 -85.74 -3.12 24.25
C MET A 1 -85.16 -2.05 23.33
N PRO A 2 -84.15 -1.27 23.73
CA PRO A 2 -83.47 -0.36 22.83
C PRO A 2 -82.11 -0.92 22.38
N SER A 3 -81.88 -0.83 21.07
CA SER A 3 -80.68 -1.18 20.33
C SER A 3 -79.53 -0.22 20.66
N ILE A 4 -78.36 -0.75 21.03
CA ILE A 4 -77.14 0.04 21.23
C ILE A 4 -76.27 -0.12 19.98
N SER A 5 -76.25 0.92 19.15
CA SER A 5 -75.35 1.08 18.01
C SER A 5 -73.89 1.09 18.47
N ARG A 6 -73.07 0.20 17.90
CA ARG A 6 -71.61 0.21 18.05
C ARG A 6 -71.00 1.23 17.09
N ALA A 7 -70.41 2.31 17.62
CA ALA A 7 -69.50 3.16 16.87
C ALA A 7 -68.09 2.55 16.90
N ILE A 8 -67.56 2.16 15.75
CA ILE A 8 -66.17 1.71 15.58
C ILE A 8 -65.33 2.95 15.29
N LEU A 9 -64.45 3.30 16.22
CA LEU A 9 -63.44 4.35 16.05
C LEU A 9 -62.26 3.75 15.27
N ILE A 10 -62.06 4.17 14.02
CA ILE A 10 -60.90 3.77 13.21
C ILE A 10 -59.75 4.71 13.56
N ALA A 11 -58.74 4.20 14.28
CA ALA A 11 -57.50 4.91 14.54
C ALA A 11 -56.60 4.83 13.29
N LEU A 12 -56.35 5.98 12.66
CA LEU A 12 -55.37 6.13 11.58
C LEU A 12 -53.97 6.25 12.20
N LEU A 13 -53.16 5.18 12.09
CA LEU A 13 -51.74 5.22 12.40
C LEU A 13 -50.96 5.77 11.19
N PRO A 14 -50.04 6.73 11.36
CA PRO A 14 -49.17 7.17 10.28
C PRO A 14 -48.14 6.09 9.95
N PHE A 15 -48.15 5.63 8.70
CA PHE A 15 -47.10 4.79 8.13
C PHE A 15 -45.82 5.64 7.97
N VAL A 16 -44.85 5.44 8.86
CA VAL A 16 -43.48 5.91 8.65
C VAL A 16 -42.81 4.94 7.68
N THR A 17 -42.73 5.31 6.40
CA THR A 17 -41.97 4.54 5.42
C THR A 17 -40.47 4.79 5.67
N ALA A 18 -39.77 3.82 6.22
CA ALA A 18 -38.31 3.80 6.21
C ALA A 18 -37.84 3.67 4.76
N GLY A 19 -37.44 4.79 4.15
CA GLY A 19 -36.76 4.76 2.85
C GLY A 19 -35.42 4.03 2.98
N PRO A 20 -34.93 3.38 1.91
CA PRO A 20 -33.62 2.77 1.95
C PRO A 20 -32.58 3.85 2.20
N VAL A 21 -31.83 3.71 3.30
CA VAL A 21 -30.58 4.45 3.48
C VAL A 21 -29.67 4.00 2.34
N ILE A 22 -29.49 4.86 1.35
CA ILE A 22 -28.44 4.68 0.35
C ILE A 22 -27.12 4.78 1.12
N ARG A 23 -26.60 3.63 1.55
CA ARG A 23 -25.19 3.52 1.92
C ARG A 23 -24.43 3.88 0.65
N GLN A 24 -23.82 5.05 0.66
CA GLN A 24 -22.89 5.47 -0.37
C GLN A 24 -21.77 4.43 -0.40
N PHE A 25 -21.83 3.53 -1.38
CA PHE A 25 -20.83 2.50 -1.59
C PHE A 25 -19.51 3.20 -1.89
N GLY A 26 -18.56 3.06 -0.96
CA GLY A 26 -17.13 3.29 -1.11
C GLY A 26 -16.74 4.62 -1.74
N SER A 27 -16.27 5.56 -0.92
CA SER A 27 -15.32 6.56 -1.42
C SER A 27 -14.25 5.81 -2.21
N SER A 28 -14.10 6.11 -3.50
CA SER A 28 -12.98 5.60 -4.29
C SER A 28 -11.72 5.97 -3.53
N SER A 29 -11.09 4.99 -2.89
CA SER A 29 -9.82 5.18 -2.20
C SER A 29 -8.90 5.78 -3.26
N GLY A 30 -8.37 7.00 -3.05
CA GLY A 30 -7.71 7.81 -4.09
C GLY A 30 -6.41 7.21 -4.66
N PHE A 31 -6.25 5.89 -4.61
CA PHE A 31 -5.05 5.13 -4.85
C PHE A 31 -4.94 4.54 -6.26
N GLY A 32 -5.99 4.58 -7.08
CA GLY A 32 -5.95 4.14 -8.48
C GLY A 32 -5.09 4.99 -9.43
N SER A 33 -4.61 6.15 -8.98
CA SER A 33 -3.68 7.01 -9.72
C SER A 33 -2.25 6.47 -9.68
N SER A 34 -1.51 6.60 -10.78
CA SER A 34 -0.08 6.24 -10.86
C SER A 34 0.85 7.21 -10.11
N THR A 35 0.31 8.27 -9.54
CA THR A 35 1.04 9.25 -8.73
C THR A 35 0.36 9.43 -7.38
N GLN A 36 1.14 9.30 -6.30
CA GLN A 36 0.71 9.43 -4.91
C GLN A 36 1.69 10.31 -4.13
N ASN A 37 1.19 11.38 -3.49
CA ASN A 37 1.96 12.37 -2.74
C ASN A 37 1.40 12.56 -1.31
N GLY A 38 1.12 11.44 -0.64
CA GLY A 38 0.44 11.42 0.65
C GLY A 38 1.22 12.08 1.80
N LEU A 39 2.54 12.28 1.65
CA LEU A 39 3.32 13.02 2.64
C LEU A 39 3.11 14.52 2.60
N ASP A 40 2.45 15.08 1.58
CA ASP A 40 2.12 16.52 1.55
C ASP A 40 0.91 16.86 2.45
N GLY A 41 0.05 15.87 2.73
CA GLY A 41 -1.16 16.02 3.55
C GLY A 41 -0.96 15.84 5.06
N ASP A 42 -2.08 15.63 5.76
CA ASP A 42 -2.13 15.34 7.19
C ASP A 42 -1.56 13.96 7.54
N CYS A 43 -1.03 13.81 8.75
CA CYS A 43 -0.54 12.53 9.24
C CYS A 43 -1.64 11.47 9.29
N LYS A 44 -1.29 10.29 8.79
CA LYS A 44 -2.14 9.10 8.76
C LYS A 44 -1.58 8.03 9.69
N ALA A 45 -2.39 7.03 10.02
CA ALA A 45 -1.98 5.94 10.90
C ALA A 45 -0.90 5.06 10.25
N VAL A 46 -0.97 4.91 8.93
CA VAL A 46 0.01 4.16 8.13
C VAL A 46 0.48 5.03 6.97
N THR A 47 1.80 5.07 6.77
CA THR A 47 2.42 5.71 5.61
C THR A 47 3.22 4.67 4.83
N VAL A 48 2.82 4.42 3.59
CA VAL A 48 3.59 3.57 2.66
C VAL A 48 4.51 4.45 1.81
N ILE A 49 5.81 4.18 1.86
CA ILE A 49 6.80 4.70 0.92
C ILE A 49 7.01 3.64 -0.16
N PHE A 50 6.60 3.93 -1.39
CA PHE A 50 6.57 2.95 -2.48
C PHE A 50 7.46 3.35 -3.66
N ALA A 51 8.30 2.43 -4.14
CA ALA A 51 9.06 2.60 -5.38
C ALA A 51 8.49 1.71 -6.49
N ARG A 52 8.08 2.32 -7.61
CA ARG A 52 7.53 1.63 -8.78
C ARG A 52 8.55 0.78 -9.54
N GLY A 53 8.08 -0.07 -10.44
CA GLY A 53 8.92 -0.87 -11.33
C GLY A 53 9.51 -0.10 -12.50
N THR A 54 10.45 -0.74 -13.21
CA THR A 54 11.08 -0.17 -14.40
C THR A 54 10.03 0.14 -15.47
N THR A 55 10.18 1.30 -16.11
CA THR A 55 9.31 1.91 -17.11
C THR A 55 7.85 2.16 -16.69
N GLU A 56 7.49 1.98 -15.43
CA GLU A 56 6.16 2.35 -14.96
C GLU A 56 5.98 3.89 -14.94
N THR A 57 4.75 4.35 -15.14
CA THR A 57 4.42 5.78 -15.15
C THR A 57 4.22 6.35 -13.75
N GLY A 58 4.29 7.68 -13.63
CA GLY A 58 4.11 8.38 -12.36
C GLY A 58 5.17 7.98 -11.32
N ASN A 59 4.81 7.95 -10.04
CA ASN A 59 5.73 7.61 -8.95
C ASN A 59 5.40 6.30 -8.22
N VAL A 60 4.23 5.70 -8.48
CA VAL A 60 3.83 4.38 -7.95
C VAL A 60 3.44 3.35 -9.01
N GLY A 61 3.45 3.73 -10.29
CA GLY A 61 3.07 2.81 -11.37
C GLY A 61 1.60 2.42 -11.32
N THR A 62 1.26 1.31 -11.97
CA THR A 62 -0.12 0.81 -12.04
C THR A 62 -0.26 -0.67 -11.70
N SER A 63 0.85 -1.39 -11.62
CA SER A 63 0.84 -2.85 -11.51
C SER A 63 0.66 -3.31 -10.06
N ALA A 64 1.73 -3.29 -9.25
CA ALA A 64 1.68 -3.80 -7.88
C ALA A 64 1.18 -2.76 -6.87
N GLY A 65 1.54 -1.48 -7.08
CA GLY A 65 1.28 -0.39 -6.13
C GLY A 65 -0.21 -0.14 -5.89
N PRO A 66 -0.95 0.45 -6.85
CA PRO A 66 -2.36 0.80 -6.65
C PRO A 66 -3.24 -0.33 -6.10
N PRO A 67 -3.20 -1.57 -6.62
CA PRO A 67 -4.00 -2.66 -6.05
C PRO A 67 -3.66 -2.95 -4.58
N PHE A 68 -2.37 -2.95 -4.23
CA PHE A 68 -1.92 -3.13 -2.84
C PHE A 68 -2.43 -1.99 -1.94
N PHE A 69 -2.37 -0.75 -2.38
CA PHE A 69 -2.82 0.39 -1.60
C PHE A 69 -4.34 0.38 -1.37
N GLU A 70 -5.12 0.02 -2.38
CA GLU A 70 -6.58 -0.11 -2.29
C GLU A 70 -6.97 -1.22 -1.30
N ALA A 71 -6.32 -2.38 -1.39
CA ALA A 71 -6.52 -3.49 -0.45
C ALA A 71 -6.14 -3.08 0.99
N LEU A 72 -5.01 -2.38 1.16
CA LEU A 72 -4.56 -1.92 2.47
C LEU A 72 -5.49 -0.85 3.06
N ALA A 73 -5.92 0.13 2.26
CA ALA A 73 -6.88 1.14 2.67
C ALA A 73 -8.20 0.52 3.13
N THR A 74 -8.69 -0.48 2.40
CA THR A 74 -9.91 -1.23 2.75
C THR A 74 -9.77 -1.92 4.10
N LYS A 75 -8.62 -2.54 4.39
CA LYS A 75 -8.40 -3.23 5.67
C LYS A 75 -8.18 -2.27 6.85
N LEU A 76 -7.54 -1.13 6.63
CA LEU A 76 -7.29 -0.12 7.67
C LEU A 76 -8.53 0.72 7.97
N GLY A 77 -9.43 0.87 7.00
CA GLY A 77 -10.56 1.79 7.05
C GLY A 77 -10.23 3.18 6.52
N ASP A 78 -11.28 3.94 6.24
CA ASP A 78 -11.21 5.22 5.53
C ASP A 78 -10.29 6.24 6.21
N GLY A 79 -9.45 6.89 5.39
CA GLY A 79 -8.60 8.00 5.83
C GLY A 79 -7.44 7.62 6.75
N LYS A 80 -7.11 6.32 6.88
CA LYS A 80 -6.01 5.82 7.72
C LYS A 80 -4.68 5.61 6.98
N LEU A 81 -4.69 5.59 5.65
CA LEU A 81 -3.52 5.34 4.81
C LEU A 81 -3.07 6.62 4.09
N ALA A 82 -1.77 6.91 4.15
CA ALA A 82 -1.07 7.77 3.21
C ALA A 82 -0.12 6.92 2.34
N VAL A 83 -0.04 7.25 1.06
CA VAL A 83 0.93 6.63 0.13
C VAL A 83 1.80 7.71 -0.46
N GLN A 84 3.10 7.53 -0.39
CA GLN A 84 4.08 8.38 -1.03
C GLN A 84 4.90 7.57 -2.01
N GLY A 85 4.79 7.90 -3.30
CA GLY A 85 5.66 7.34 -4.32
C GLY A 85 7.04 7.96 -4.27
N VAL A 86 8.05 7.15 -4.55
CA VAL A 86 9.42 7.60 -4.79
C VAL A 86 9.49 8.12 -6.22
N GLU A 87 9.73 9.43 -6.37
CA GLU A 87 9.98 10.01 -7.69
C GLU A 87 11.42 9.74 -8.12
N TYR A 88 11.58 9.00 -9.22
CA TYR A 88 12.87 8.60 -9.78
C TYR A 88 12.68 8.15 -11.24
N ALA A 89 13.78 7.96 -11.99
CA ALA A 89 13.70 7.68 -13.43
C ALA A 89 13.01 6.36 -13.76
N ALA A 90 13.20 5.33 -12.93
CA ALA A 90 12.73 3.97 -13.16
C ALA A 90 13.08 3.45 -14.57
N ASP A 91 14.28 3.74 -15.06
CA ASP A 91 14.69 3.37 -16.41
C ASP A 91 15.48 2.05 -16.45
N VAL A 92 15.75 1.58 -17.66
CA VAL A 92 16.50 0.33 -17.87
C VAL A 92 17.93 0.45 -17.35
N ALA A 93 18.54 1.63 -17.43
CA ALA A 93 19.89 1.86 -16.94
C ALA A 93 19.98 1.67 -15.41
N GLY A 94 18.97 2.12 -14.67
CA GLY A 94 18.87 1.97 -13.22
C GLY A 94 18.81 0.51 -12.79
N ILE A 95 17.98 -0.33 -13.42
CA ILE A 95 17.89 -1.76 -13.05
C ILE A 95 19.19 -2.50 -13.37
N MET A 96 19.85 -2.18 -14.48
CA MET A 96 21.14 -2.77 -14.85
C MET A 96 22.28 -2.40 -13.89
N GLN A 97 22.15 -1.27 -13.18
CA GLN A 97 23.11 -0.82 -12.16
C GLN A 97 22.76 -1.32 -10.75
N GLY A 98 21.76 -2.18 -10.59
CA GLY A 98 21.33 -2.71 -9.29
C GLY A 98 20.37 -1.81 -8.52
N GLY A 99 19.66 -0.93 -9.24
CA GLY A 99 18.72 0.06 -8.72
C GLY A 99 19.18 1.49 -8.99
N ASP A 100 18.23 2.39 -9.25
CA ASP A 100 18.52 3.81 -9.41
C ASP A 100 19.05 4.42 -8.10
N LYS A 101 20.22 5.05 -8.18
CA LYS A 101 20.89 5.65 -7.02
C LYS A 101 20.14 6.86 -6.46
N ALA A 102 19.64 7.75 -7.33
CA ALA A 102 18.91 8.93 -6.88
C ALA A 102 17.56 8.53 -6.25
N GLY A 103 16.89 7.52 -6.81
CA GLY A 103 15.69 6.92 -6.24
C GLY A 103 15.95 6.24 -4.90
N THR A 104 17.08 5.55 -4.75
CA THR A 104 17.52 4.97 -3.46
C THR A 104 17.68 6.06 -2.40
N GLU A 105 18.41 7.12 -2.71
CA GLU A 105 18.63 8.26 -1.81
C GLU A 105 17.30 8.96 -1.48
N LYS A 106 16.44 9.14 -2.48
CA LYS A 106 15.10 9.73 -2.32
C LYS A 106 14.22 8.87 -1.40
N MET A 107 14.23 7.55 -1.58
CA MET A 107 13.46 6.64 -0.72
C MET A 107 13.92 6.72 0.74
N ALA A 108 15.23 6.70 0.99
CA ALA A 108 15.78 6.86 2.34
C ALA A 108 15.37 8.21 2.96
N SER A 109 15.42 9.29 2.18
CA SER A 109 14.97 10.62 2.62
C SER A 109 13.47 10.64 2.95
N LEU A 110 12.62 10.03 2.13
CA LEU A 110 11.17 9.97 2.35
C LEU A 110 10.81 9.14 3.59
N VAL A 111 11.53 8.06 3.88
CA VAL A 111 11.37 7.30 5.14
C VAL A 111 11.65 8.18 6.35
N GLN A 112 12.77 8.90 6.35
CA GLN A 112 13.10 9.83 7.45
C GLN A 112 12.10 10.98 7.55
N GLN A 113 11.66 11.52 6.41
CA GLN A 113 10.65 12.57 6.36
C GLN A 113 9.32 12.10 6.96
N ALA A 114 8.87 10.88 6.63
CA ALA A 114 7.65 10.31 7.18
C ALA A 114 7.71 10.18 8.71
N MET A 115 8.82 9.64 9.24
CA MET A 115 9.02 9.48 10.68
C MET A 115 9.17 10.82 11.41
N THR A 116 9.73 11.83 10.77
CA THR A 116 9.91 13.16 11.37
C THR A 116 8.61 13.96 11.35
N LYS A 117 7.90 13.96 10.22
CA LYS A 117 6.64 14.69 10.05
C LYS A 117 5.51 14.06 10.86
N CYS A 118 5.47 12.73 10.91
CA CYS A 118 4.40 11.95 11.52
C CYS A 118 4.99 10.88 12.45
N PRO A 119 5.44 11.25 13.67
CA PRO A 119 6.15 10.33 14.57
C PRO A 119 5.32 9.12 15.01
N ASP A 120 3.98 9.23 14.96
CA ASP A 120 3.05 8.16 15.32
C ASP A 120 2.62 7.29 14.13
N THR A 121 3.08 7.57 12.90
CA THR A 121 2.72 6.75 11.73
C THR A 121 3.51 5.45 11.70
N HIS A 122 2.85 4.35 11.36
CA HIS A 122 3.54 3.13 10.98
C HIS A 122 4.10 3.29 9.57
N VAL A 123 5.43 3.45 9.46
CA VAL A 123 6.10 3.55 8.16
C VAL A 123 6.29 2.16 7.56
N VAL A 124 5.75 1.96 6.37
CA VAL A 124 5.92 0.76 5.55
C VAL A 124 6.77 1.12 4.35
N VAL A 125 7.80 0.31 4.06
CA VAL A 125 8.60 0.46 2.83
C VAL A 125 8.22 -0.64 1.85
N SER A 126 7.98 -0.26 0.60
CA SER A 126 7.58 -1.22 -0.41
C SER A 126 8.12 -0.86 -1.79
N GLY A 127 8.24 -1.87 -2.64
CA GLY A 127 8.68 -1.64 -4.01
C GLY A 127 8.43 -2.84 -4.90
N TYR A 128 8.32 -2.56 -6.20
CA TYR A 128 8.12 -3.56 -7.24
C TYR A 128 9.32 -3.56 -8.20
N SER A 129 9.83 -4.75 -8.55
CA SER A 129 10.92 -4.92 -9.52
C SER A 129 12.15 -4.08 -9.16
N GLN A 130 12.56 -3.12 -9.98
CA GLN A 130 13.62 -2.17 -9.64
C GLN A 130 13.37 -1.43 -8.32
N GLY A 131 12.12 -1.06 -8.02
CA GLY A 131 11.74 -0.44 -6.77
C GLY A 131 11.98 -1.31 -5.54
N ALA A 132 11.92 -2.64 -5.67
CA ALA A 132 12.31 -3.55 -4.59
C ALA A 132 13.82 -3.43 -4.29
N MET A 133 14.66 -3.27 -5.32
CA MET A 133 16.09 -2.99 -5.09
C MET A 133 16.31 -1.68 -4.35
N LEU A 134 15.51 -0.64 -4.64
CA LEU A 134 15.56 0.63 -3.90
C LEU A 134 15.22 0.43 -2.41
N VAL A 135 14.25 -0.44 -2.07
CA VAL A 135 13.93 -0.80 -0.67
C VAL A 135 15.17 -1.34 0.03
N HIS A 136 15.84 -2.34 -0.56
CA HIS A 136 17.05 -2.92 0.02
C HIS A 136 18.20 -1.91 0.12
N ASN A 137 18.43 -1.12 -0.91
CA ASN A 137 19.54 -0.16 -0.95
C ASN A 137 19.30 1.01 0.03
N ALA A 138 18.07 1.49 0.16
CA ALA A 138 17.71 2.50 1.14
C ALA A 138 17.86 1.98 2.57
N ALA A 139 17.43 0.74 2.84
CA ALA A 139 17.62 0.13 4.15
C ALA A 139 19.12 0.02 4.53
N LYS A 140 20.01 -0.28 3.56
CA LYS A 140 21.47 -0.32 3.78
C LYS A 140 22.08 1.05 4.09
N SER A 141 21.48 2.15 3.62
CA SER A 141 22.00 3.51 3.83
C SER A 141 21.44 4.21 5.08
N LEU A 142 20.34 3.70 5.63
CA LEU A 142 19.69 4.21 6.83
C LEU A 142 20.37 3.69 8.10
N SER A 143 20.26 4.45 9.21
CA SER A 143 20.76 4.00 10.51
C SER A 143 19.92 2.83 11.05
N ALA A 144 20.50 2.07 11.98
CA ALA A 144 19.80 0.99 12.68
C ALA A 144 18.55 1.50 13.43
N ASP A 145 18.61 2.72 13.99
CA ASP A 145 17.47 3.32 14.68
C ASP A 145 16.30 3.63 13.74
N VAL A 146 16.59 4.06 12.50
CA VAL A 146 15.55 4.32 11.49
C VAL A 146 14.98 3.01 10.98
N THR A 147 15.83 2.07 10.56
CA THR A 147 15.38 0.79 10.02
C THR A 147 14.64 -0.06 11.05
N GLY A 148 15.05 -0.03 12.32
CA GLY A 148 14.36 -0.71 13.41
C GLY A 148 12.92 -0.23 13.63
N LYS A 149 12.62 1.04 13.28
CA LYS A 149 11.28 1.65 13.37
C LYS A 149 10.39 1.42 12.14
N ILE A 150 10.93 0.85 11.06
CA ILE A 150 10.10 0.46 9.91
C ILE A 150 9.15 -0.64 10.35
N ALA A 151 7.85 -0.43 10.18
CA ALA A 151 6.82 -1.33 10.67
C ALA A 151 6.65 -2.56 9.78
N ALA A 152 6.84 -2.42 8.46
CA ALA A 152 6.88 -3.54 7.54
C ALA A 152 7.70 -3.20 6.28
N SER A 153 8.28 -4.23 5.66
CA SER A 153 8.83 -4.21 4.31
C SER A 153 8.07 -5.19 3.43
N VAL A 154 7.57 -4.73 2.29
CA VAL A 154 6.85 -5.58 1.32
C VAL A 154 7.39 -5.38 -0.09
N THR A 155 8.00 -6.40 -0.68
CA THR A 155 8.55 -6.32 -2.05
C THR A 155 7.82 -7.27 -3.00
N PHE A 156 7.69 -6.85 -4.26
CA PHE A 156 7.06 -7.61 -5.34
C PHE A 156 8.05 -7.78 -6.49
N GLY A 157 8.21 -8.99 -7.03
CA GLY A 157 9.10 -9.23 -8.18
C GLY A 157 10.55 -8.86 -7.88
N ASP A 158 11.03 -9.20 -6.69
CA ASP A 158 12.24 -8.64 -6.09
C ASP A 158 13.53 -9.29 -6.62
N PRO A 159 14.39 -8.56 -7.36
CA PRO A 159 15.69 -9.08 -7.81
C PRO A 159 16.64 -9.46 -6.66
N TYR A 160 16.42 -8.89 -5.48
CA TYR A 160 17.20 -9.10 -4.26
C TYR A 160 16.49 -9.97 -3.22
N GLN A 161 15.46 -10.75 -3.61
CA GLN A 161 14.67 -11.60 -2.70
C GLN A 161 15.45 -12.53 -1.75
N LYS A 162 16.69 -12.90 -2.07
CA LYS A 162 17.57 -13.71 -1.20
C LYS A 162 18.33 -12.90 -0.16
N GLN A 163 18.31 -11.57 -0.25
CA GLN A 163 18.96 -10.65 0.68
C GLN A 163 17.96 -10.21 1.73
N ALA A 164 18.43 -10.01 2.96
CA ALA A 164 17.61 -9.35 3.97
C ALA A 164 17.44 -7.85 3.66
N VAL A 165 16.31 -7.28 4.07
CA VAL A 165 16.15 -5.82 4.14
C VAL A 165 16.84 -5.36 5.43
N GLN A 166 17.99 -4.70 5.29
CA GLN A 166 18.87 -4.44 6.44
C GLN A 166 18.15 -3.67 7.56
N GLY A 167 18.23 -4.20 8.79
CA GLY A 167 17.62 -3.59 9.97
C GLY A 167 16.11 -3.78 10.12
N VAL A 168 15.43 -4.34 9.12
CA VAL A 168 14.03 -4.79 9.23
C VAL A 168 14.03 -6.29 9.53
N SER A 169 13.32 -6.69 10.57
CA SER A 169 13.28 -8.09 11.00
C SER A 169 12.53 -8.96 9.98
N ALA A 170 12.87 -10.26 9.93
CA ALA A 170 12.32 -11.18 8.93
C ALA A 170 10.79 -11.38 9.08
N ASP A 171 10.27 -11.32 10.30
CA ASP A 171 8.84 -11.36 10.61
C ASP A 171 8.08 -10.10 10.13
N ARG A 172 8.79 -8.99 9.92
CA ARG A 172 8.27 -7.74 9.35
C ARG A 172 8.65 -7.55 7.88
N THR A 173 9.21 -8.58 7.23
CA THR A 173 9.59 -8.53 5.82
C THR A 173 8.82 -9.58 5.02
N LYS A 174 8.15 -9.17 3.95
CA LYS A 174 7.43 -10.06 3.03
C LYS A 174 7.90 -9.83 1.60
N VAL A 175 8.38 -10.89 0.97
CA VAL A 175 8.76 -10.89 -0.44
C VAL A 175 7.75 -11.73 -1.23
N PHE A 176 7.16 -11.14 -2.26
CA PHE A 176 6.33 -11.82 -3.24
C PHE A 176 7.16 -12.04 -4.51
N CYS A 177 7.44 -13.31 -4.81
CA CYS A 177 8.13 -13.73 -6.02
C CYS A 177 7.39 -14.91 -6.64
N HIS A 178 6.77 -14.69 -7.79
CA HIS A 178 5.99 -15.71 -8.49
C HIS A 178 6.89 -16.78 -9.13
N SER A 179 6.39 -18.01 -9.16
CA SER A 179 7.03 -19.08 -9.93
C SER A 179 7.09 -18.69 -11.40
N GLY A 180 8.27 -18.80 -12.01
CA GLY A 180 8.52 -18.39 -13.38
C GLY A 180 8.84 -16.91 -13.57
N ASP A 181 8.87 -16.11 -12.50
CA ASP A 181 9.41 -14.75 -12.55
C ASP A 181 10.95 -14.80 -12.61
N SER A 182 11.50 -14.54 -13.80
CA SER A 182 12.96 -14.54 -13.99
C SER A 182 13.66 -13.33 -13.37
N VAL A 183 12.93 -12.26 -13.03
CA VAL A 183 13.49 -11.10 -12.32
C VAL A 183 13.87 -11.48 -10.89
N CYS A 184 13.03 -12.24 -10.20
CA CYS A 184 13.35 -12.82 -8.89
C CYS A 184 14.53 -13.81 -8.88
N LEU A 185 14.94 -14.26 -10.06
CA LEU A 185 16.14 -15.10 -10.26
C LEU A 185 17.39 -14.26 -10.56
N GLY A 186 17.28 -12.92 -10.51
CA GLY A 186 18.38 -11.99 -10.78
C GLY A 186 18.63 -11.76 -12.27
N THR A 187 17.69 -12.11 -13.15
CA THR A 187 17.80 -11.86 -14.58
C THR A 187 16.99 -10.62 -14.98
N GLY A 188 17.34 -9.96 -16.08
CA GLY A 188 16.56 -8.83 -16.61
C GLY A 188 15.36 -9.22 -17.48
N ILE A 189 14.96 -10.50 -17.49
CA ILE A 189 13.94 -11.00 -18.41
C ILE A 189 12.55 -10.84 -17.79
N ILE A 190 11.71 -10.02 -18.41
CA ILE A 190 10.32 -9.83 -18.00
C ILE A 190 9.46 -10.98 -18.52
N THR A 191 9.01 -11.85 -17.63
CA THR A 191 8.07 -12.93 -17.94
C THR A 191 6.65 -12.52 -17.58
N ALA A 192 5.64 -13.27 -18.06
CA ALA A 192 4.25 -13.01 -17.68
C ALA A 192 4.03 -13.08 -16.16
N ALA A 193 4.76 -13.96 -15.46
CA ALA A 193 4.69 -14.07 -14.00
C ALA A 193 5.10 -12.77 -13.29
N HIS A 194 6.05 -12.01 -13.86
CA HIS A 194 6.49 -10.73 -13.30
C HIS A 194 5.41 -9.65 -13.33
N LEU A 195 4.38 -9.78 -14.18
CA LEU A 195 3.36 -8.75 -14.42
C LEU A 195 2.06 -8.97 -13.64
N THR A 196 2.05 -9.93 -12.70
CA THR A 196 0.81 -10.43 -12.06
C THR A 196 0.69 -10.15 -10.57
N TYR A 197 1.56 -9.30 -10.00
CA TYR A 197 1.59 -9.01 -8.57
C TYR A 197 0.37 -8.26 -8.01
N SER A 198 -0.52 -7.78 -8.87
CA SER A 198 -1.84 -7.30 -8.43
C SER A 198 -2.65 -8.40 -7.73
N GLN A 199 -2.37 -9.67 -8.02
CA GLN A 199 -3.01 -10.84 -7.39
C GLN A 199 -2.63 -10.99 -5.91
N ASP A 200 -1.49 -10.44 -5.49
CA ASP A 200 -0.99 -10.53 -4.10
C ASP A 200 -1.46 -9.38 -3.21
N ALA A 201 -2.17 -8.39 -3.76
CA ALA A 201 -2.56 -7.16 -3.06
C ALA A 201 -3.21 -7.43 -1.70
N GLU A 202 -4.17 -8.36 -1.65
CA GLU A 202 -4.87 -8.76 -0.43
C GLU A 202 -3.94 -9.39 0.61
N ALA A 203 -3.03 -10.26 0.17
CA ALA A 203 -2.06 -10.92 1.04
C ALA A 203 -1.01 -9.93 1.56
N ALA A 204 -0.55 -9.00 0.72
CA ALA A 204 0.36 -7.93 1.09
C ALA A 204 -0.28 -6.98 2.12
N ALA A 205 -1.53 -6.58 1.88
CA ALA A 205 -2.30 -5.74 2.81
C ALA A 205 -2.51 -6.43 4.17
N ALA A 206 -2.88 -7.72 4.17
CA ALA A 206 -3.06 -8.49 5.40
C ALA A 206 -1.75 -8.64 6.19
N PHE A 207 -0.63 -8.84 5.49
CA PHE A 207 0.69 -8.88 6.12
C PHE A 207 1.03 -7.57 6.83
N VAL A 208 0.80 -6.43 6.18
CA VAL A 208 1.04 -5.11 6.79
C VAL A 208 0.17 -4.90 8.03
N VAL A 209 -1.13 -5.21 7.97
CA VAL A 209 -2.05 -5.09 9.11
C VAL A 209 -1.54 -5.91 10.30
N THR A 210 -1.11 -7.15 10.05
CA THR A 210 -0.53 -8.02 11.08
C THR A 210 0.76 -7.43 11.66
N ALA A 211 1.66 -6.92 10.81
CA ALA A 211 2.96 -6.39 11.23
C ALA A 211 2.85 -5.10 12.07
N ILE A 212 1.80 -4.31 11.89
CA ILE A 212 1.53 -3.10 12.68
C ILE A 212 0.71 -3.39 13.95
N GLY A 213 0.31 -4.64 14.18
CA GLY A 213 -0.47 -5.05 15.36
C GLY A 213 -1.94 -4.63 15.35
N ASN A 214 -2.55 -4.48 14.17
CA ASN A 214 -3.99 -4.24 13.99
C ASN A 214 -4.77 -5.51 13.68
#